data_AF-A0A7V5V542-F1
#
_entry.id   AF-A0A7V5V542-F1
#
_cell.length_a   1.000
_cell.length_b   1.000
_cell.length_c   1.000
_cell.angle_alpha   90.00
_cell.angle_beta   90.00
_cell.angle_gamma   90.00
#
_symmetry.space_group_name_H-M   'P 1'
#
loop_
_entity.id
_entity.type
_entity.pdbx_description
1 polymer ?
#
loop_
_entity_poly.entity_id
_entity_poly.type
_entity_poly.pdbx_seq_one_letter_code
_entity_poly.pdbx_strand_id
1 'polypeptide(L)'
;MRYKISFPLTSGHIILSSNKIFPLCFLTFCFFVSFLLPAHADDVLEDSVHQGFGCQVCHENSDGDGPADCTKCHDHEVDAYKTGIHAKKNKQGEPNASCYDCHGDHDIAPVSDADSEVNRDNISETCGQCHPREKKEYMAGIHAEVFENDPDSAPDCLTCHGFHKIESVKKTPFILNTTRTCGSCHQDSLNTYRDSLHGQIVTLQGGTGATCWACHSSHDIKEPTDPASPLSKNKEADACRKCHSTVTPSFLSYWPHSSVHDKKNYPVLYYIYHMMKALFFLVMVTATIHTLAWMRGFPNIIRTRIEKARGRRYVFYLRFPTWHRLTHFILFISVIGLAISGLPLRYSSTVWARTLITFIGGFKHIDLLHRSMAALLFLAVLLHGYYLINLVRQKGFRGFFRFLFSPDSLFPKVQDFKEAWDEFRCFLKGTCEPKRDKWSYWEKFDYWAVFWGMIVIGGSGLMLAFPEITTRFVPGWILNVALIFHSEEALLAIFFLFIFHFFHAHLRPMKFPIDETIFTGRISEEDYFNERQLEVARKSPDELKKMQ
;
A
#
# COMPACT_ATOMS: atom_id res chain seq x y z
N MET A 1 -11.21 51.32 35.81
CA MET A 1 -11.77 52.29 36.79
C MET A 1 -11.35 51.83 38.18
N ARG A 2 -10.67 52.69 38.94
CA ARG A 2 -10.38 52.50 40.37
C ARG A 2 -11.70 52.39 41.14
N TYR A 3 -11.77 51.61 42.21
CA TYR A 3 -12.16 52.10 43.54
C TYR A 3 -11.64 51.15 44.62
N LYS A 4 -10.98 51.76 45.61
CA LYS A 4 -10.50 51.24 46.88
C LYS A 4 -11.41 51.89 47.92
N ILE A 5 -12.03 51.16 48.84
CA ILE A 5 -12.64 51.71 50.06
C ILE A 5 -12.39 50.74 51.22
N SER A 6 -12.10 51.32 52.39
CA SER A 6 -11.48 50.71 53.56
C SER A 6 -12.37 50.82 54.82
N PHE A 7 -12.04 49.99 55.84
CA PHE A 7 -12.25 50.14 57.31
C PHE A 7 -13.69 49.98 57.88
N PRO A 8 -13.89 49.72 59.21
CA PRO A 8 -12.92 49.72 60.33
C PRO A 8 -12.99 48.54 61.34
N LEU A 9 -11.93 48.44 62.14
CA LEU A 9 -11.88 47.85 63.49
C LEU A 9 -12.67 48.72 64.47
N THR A 10 -13.50 48.10 65.32
CA THR A 10 -14.01 48.73 66.55
C THR A 10 -13.83 47.81 67.75
N SER A 11 -13.02 48.32 68.68
CA SER A 11 -12.81 47.84 70.04
C SER A 11 -14.05 48.09 70.88
N GLY A 12 -14.46 47.10 71.68
CA GLY A 12 -15.50 47.22 72.69
C GLY A 12 -15.08 46.55 74.00
N HIS A 13 -14.59 47.35 74.95
CA HIS A 13 -14.57 47.00 76.37
C HIS A 13 -16.01 46.90 76.88
N ILE A 14 -16.33 45.92 77.74
CA ILE A 14 -17.29 46.10 78.85
C ILE A 14 -17.24 44.91 79.85
N ILE A 15 -16.80 45.27 81.07
CA ILE A 15 -17.33 44.89 82.39
C ILE A 15 -17.11 43.46 82.90
N LEU A 16 -16.11 43.37 83.77
CA LEU A 16 -16.03 42.44 84.90
C LEU A 16 -17.23 42.66 85.84
N SER A 17 -18.02 41.63 86.08
CA SER A 17 -18.89 41.53 87.26
C SER A 17 -18.65 40.20 87.95
N SER A 18 -18.07 40.30 89.14
CA SER A 18 -17.89 39.24 90.12
C SER A 18 -19.24 38.80 90.69
N ASN A 19 -19.53 37.49 90.74
CA ASN A 19 -19.72 36.76 92.00
C ASN A 19 -20.31 35.35 91.82
N LYS A 20 -19.76 34.43 92.63
CA LYS A 20 -20.40 33.27 93.31
C LYS A 20 -20.55 31.93 92.55
N ILE A 21 -19.57 31.05 92.84
CA ILE A 21 -19.72 29.79 93.61
C ILE A 21 -20.68 28.70 93.04
N PHE A 22 -20.05 27.59 92.62
CA PHE A 22 -20.50 26.17 92.54
C PHE A 22 -21.37 25.67 91.35
N PRO A 23 -21.24 24.40 90.90
CA PRO A 23 -20.11 23.45 91.00
C PRO A 23 -19.69 22.80 89.66
N LEU A 24 -18.36 22.66 89.51
CA LEU A 24 -17.56 21.47 89.19
C LEU A 24 -18.19 20.11 88.75
N CYS A 25 -19.31 20.06 88.03
CA CYS A 25 -19.90 18.80 87.51
C CYS A 25 -20.13 18.76 86.00
N PHE A 26 -19.83 19.84 85.26
CA PHE A 26 -20.05 19.88 83.80
C PHE A 26 -18.79 19.67 82.94
N LEU A 27 -17.60 19.69 83.55
CA LEU A 27 -16.32 19.60 82.83
C LEU A 27 -15.79 18.18 82.65
N THR A 28 -16.40 17.17 83.28
CA THR A 28 -16.03 15.76 83.10
C THR A 28 -16.88 15.01 82.08
N PHE A 29 -17.99 15.59 81.60
CA PHE A 29 -18.81 14.98 80.54
C PHE A 29 -18.35 15.35 79.13
N CYS A 30 -17.68 16.49 78.94
CA CYS A 30 -17.12 16.87 77.64
C CYS A 30 -15.77 16.23 77.32
N PHE A 31 -15.02 15.73 78.32
CA PHE A 31 -13.70 15.14 78.07
C PHE A 31 -13.73 13.64 77.70
N PHE A 32 -14.85 12.95 77.93
CA PHE A 32 -15.00 11.52 77.62
C PHE A 32 -15.79 11.23 76.33
N VAL A 33 -16.45 12.23 75.73
CA VAL A 33 -17.18 12.07 74.46
C VAL A 33 -16.32 12.44 73.23
N SER A 34 -15.16 13.09 73.43
CA SER A 34 -14.22 13.40 72.33
C SER A 34 -13.29 12.25 71.95
N PHE A 35 -13.32 11.11 72.66
CA PHE A 35 -12.49 9.92 72.35
C PHE A 35 -13.29 8.73 71.79
N LEU A 36 -14.57 8.95 71.45
CA LEU A 36 -15.43 8.00 70.74
C LEU A 36 -16.09 8.67 69.52
N LEU A 37 -15.39 9.61 68.89
CA LEU A 37 -15.67 9.94 67.51
C LEU A 37 -14.95 8.90 66.65
N PRO A 38 -15.61 8.29 65.64
CA PRO A 38 -14.88 7.51 64.65
C PRO A 38 -13.77 8.39 64.09
N ALA A 39 -12.59 7.82 63.84
CA ALA A 39 -11.55 8.49 63.09
C ALA A 39 -12.21 9.21 61.90
N HIS A 40 -12.00 10.52 61.81
CA HIS A 40 -12.59 11.34 60.77
C HIS A 40 -12.33 10.67 59.43
N ALA A 41 -13.39 10.47 58.63
CA ALA A 41 -13.29 10.01 57.25
C ALA A 41 -12.54 11.00 56.33
N ASP A 42 -11.93 12.04 56.90
CA ASP A 42 -11.31 13.17 56.21
C ASP A 42 -9.83 12.90 55.83
N ASP A 43 -9.20 11.83 56.33
CA ASP A 43 -7.77 11.52 56.08
C ASP A 43 -7.54 10.42 55.02
N VAL A 44 -8.60 9.84 54.43
CA VAL A 44 -8.44 8.68 53.51
C VAL A 44 -7.84 9.08 52.16
N LEU A 45 -7.93 10.36 51.78
CA LEU A 45 -7.38 10.92 50.54
C LEU A 45 -6.10 11.74 50.76
N GLU A 46 -5.44 11.64 51.93
CA GLU A 46 -4.30 12.50 52.28
C GLU A 46 -3.17 12.44 51.25
N ASP A 47 -2.90 11.23 50.73
CA ASP A 47 -1.84 10.98 49.74
C ASP A 47 -2.35 11.01 48.29
N SER A 48 -3.63 11.32 48.07
CA SER A 48 -4.23 11.37 46.73
C SER A 48 -4.14 12.75 46.10
N VAL A 49 -4.10 12.79 44.76
CA VAL A 49 -4.33 14.03 43.97
C VAL A 49 -5.70 14.66 44.20
N HIS A 50 -6.63 13.91 44.80
CA HIS A 50 -7.96 14.37 45.18
C HIS A 50 -8.06 14.85 46.64
N GLN A 51 -6.93 15.08 47.31
CA GLN A 51 -6.88 15.60 48.67
C GLN A 51 -7.81 16.82 48.85
N GLY A 52 -8.62 16.79 49.90
CA GLY A 52 -9.56 17.86 50.25
C GLY A 52 -10.97 17.72 49.66
N PHE A 53 -11.26 16.67 48.88
CA PHE A 53 -12.63 16.31 48.53
C PHE A 53 -13.31 15.47 49.61
N GLY A 54 -14.60 15.71 49.83
CA GLY A 54 -15.43 14.86 50.70
C GLY A 54 -15.99 13.65 49.96
N CYS A 55 -16.36 12.59 50.69
CA CYS A 55 -16.82 11.32 50.11
C CYS A 55 -17.98 11.49 49.10
N GLN A 56 -18.87 12.48 49.28
CA GLN A 56 -20.03 12.72 48.42
C GLN A 56 -19.67 13.15 46.99
N VAL A 57 -18.43 13.59 46.78
CA VAL A 57 -17.93 13.97 45.45
C VAL A 57 -17.88 12.72 44.56
N CYS A 58 -17.33 11.63 45.08
CA CYS A 58 -17.12 10.38 44.35
C CYS A 58 -18.25 9.38 44.60
N HIS A 59 -18.75 9.27 45.84
CA HIS A 59 -19.77 8.29 46.23
C HIS A 59 -21.17 8.89 46.21
N GLU A 60 -22.17 8.04 46.00
CA GLU A 60 -23.59 8.43 46.11
C GLU A 60 -23.98 8.69 47.57
N ASN A 61 -23.40 7.93 48.50
CA ASN A 61 -23.66 8.05 49.93
C ASN A 61 -22.59 8.89 50.64
N SER A 62 -23.02 9.61 51.67
CA SER A 62 -22.15 10.54 52.42
C SER A 62 -21.17 9.88 53.37
N ASP A 63 -21.33 8.59 53.63
CA ASP A 63 -20.44 7.74 54.41
C ASP A 63 -19.35 7.08 53.56
N GLY A 64 -19.35 7.28 52.24
CA GLY A 64 -18.40 6.67 51.32
C GLY A 64 -18.74 5.22 50.96
N ASP A 65 -19.94 4.73 51.28
CA ASP A 65 -20.35 3.38 50.91
C ASP A 65 -20.78 3.29 49.43
N GLY A 66 -20.39 2.20 48.78
CA GLY A 66 -20.64 1.92 47.36
C GLY A 66 -19.52 2.36 46.40
N PRO A 67 -19.64 2.03 45.09
CA PRO A 67 -18.58 2.29 44.12
C PRO A 67 -18.41 3.79 43.84
N ALA A 68 -17.16 4.23 43.70
CA ALA A 68 -16.84 5.60 43.30
C ALA A 68 -17.26 5.86 41.84
N ASP A 69 -17.95 6.98 41.60
CA ASP A 69 -18.30 7.47 40.27
C ASP A 69 -17.31 8.55 39.81
N CYS A 70 -16.22 8.10 39.19
CA CYS A 70 -15.21 8.97 38.61
C CYS A 70 -15.68 9.69 37.32
N THR A 71 -16.90 9.42 36.83
CA THR A 71 -17.37 9.96 35.54
C THR A 71 -17.99 11.34 35.64
N LYS A 72 -18.12 11.88 36.86
CA LYS A 72 -18.66 13.22 37.14
C LYS A 72 -17.69 14.36 36.83
N CYS A 73 -16.40 14.05 36.71
CA CYS A 73 -15.30 14.99 36.48
C CYS A 73 -14.32 14.40 35.45
N HIS A 74 -13.46 15.23 34.83
CA HIS A 74 -12.59 14.83 33.70
C HIS A 74 -13.34 14.51 32.40
N ASP A 75 -14.21 15.43 31.96
CA ASP A 75 -15.10 15.25 30.79
C ASP A 75 -14.37 14.72 29.54
N HIS A 76 -13.15 15.20 29.26
CA HIS A 76 -12.37 14.77 28.10
C HIS A 76 -11.95 13.30 28.17
N GLU A 77 -11.44 12.88 29.32
CA GLU A 77 -10.96 11.53 29.60
C GLU A 77 -12.15 10.55 29.71
N VAL A 78 -13.24 11.00 30.33
CA VAL A 78 -14.51 10.28 30.43
C VAL A 78 -15.12 10.03 29.06
N ASP A 79 -15.14 11.04 28.18
CA ASP A 79 -15.63 10.89 26.81
C ASP A 79 -14.78 9.91 26.01
N ALA A 80 -13.45 9.95 26.15
CA ALA A 80 -12.56 8.98 25.54
C ALA A 80 -12.84 7.54 26.05
N TYR A 81 -12.91 7.36 27.37
CA TYR A 81 -13.20 6.10 28.05
C TYR A 81 -14.51 5.47 27.59
N LYS A 82 -15.59 6.25 27.53
CA LYS A 82 -16.92 5.80 27.08
C LYS A 82 -16.90 5.23 25.66
N THR A 83 -15.93 5.59 24.81
CA THR A 83 -15.78 5.04 23.45
C THR A 83 -14.93 3.76 23.39
N GLY A 84 -14.18 3.46 24.45
CA GLY A 84 -13.29 2.32 24.57
C GLY A 84 -13.99 0.99 24.89
N ILE A 85 -13.24 -0.10 24.85
CA ILE A 85 -13.74 -1.44 25.17
C ILE A 85 -13.93 -1.66 26.67
N HIS A 86 -13.18 -0.95 27.52
CA HIS A 86 -13.28 -1.06 28.98
C HIS A 86 -14.60 -0.50 29.52
N ALA A 87 -15.12 0.60 28.96
CA ALA A 87 -16.44 1.11 29.32
C ALA A 87 -17.61 0.25 28.81
N LYS A 88 -17.37 -0.71 27.91
CA LYS A 88 -18.44 -1.54 27.36
C LYS A 88 -18.98 -2.48 28.43
N LYS A 89 -20.31 -2.52 28.57
CA LYS A 89 -20.98 -3.40 29.53
C LYS A 89 -20.70 -4.88 29.26
N ASN A 90 -20.31 -5.60 30.31
CA ASN A 90 -20.18 -7.05 30.37
C ASN A 90 -21.58 -7.73 30.44
N LYS A 91 -21.64 -9.04 30.65
CA LYS A 91 -22.91 -9.79 30.72
C LYS A 91 -23.77 -9.41 31.94
N GLN A 92 -23.14 -8.86 32.97
CA GLN A 92 -23.74 -8.43 34.23
C GLN A 92 -24.23 -6.98 34.15
N GLY A 93 -23.91 -6.26 33.07
CA GLY A 93 -24.33 -4.86 32.87
C GLY A 93 -23.34 -3.83 33.42
N GLU A 94 -22.19 -4.27 33.93
CA GLU A 94 -21.10 -3.46 34.50
C GLU A 94 -20.04 -3.17 33.44
N PRO A 95 -19.28 -2.06 33.52
CA PRO A 95 -18.12 -1.87 32.65
C PRO A 95 -17.10 -3.02 32.81
N ASN A 96 -16.30 -3.29 31.77
CA ASN A 96 -15.25 -4.30 31.84
C ASN A 96 -14.08 -3.88 32.75
N ALA A 97 -13.82 -2.57 32.87
CA ALA A 97 -12.91 -1.97 33.84
C ALA A 97 -13.28 -0.50 34.03
N SER A 98 -13.26 -0.01 35.26
CA SER A 98 -13.56 1.35 35.72
C SER A 98 -12.27 2.18 35.89
N CYS A 99 -12.42 3.47 36.21
CA CYS A 99 -11.27 4.37 36.37
C CYS A 99 -10.33 3.93 37.50
N TYR A 100 -10.90 3.48 38.61
CA TYR A 100 -10.14 3.05 39.79
C TYR A 100 -9.40 1.72 39.58
N ASP A 101 -9.81 0.89 38.60
CA ASP A 101 -9.10 -0.36 38.27
C ASP A 101 -7.73 -0.11 37.62
N CYS A 102 -7.42 1.14 37.26
CA CYS A 102 -6.13 1.53 36.70
C CYS A 102 -5.41 2.59 37.54
N HIS A 103 -6.15 3.51 38.17
CA HIS A 103 -5.60 4.69 38.85
C HIS A 103 -5.49 4.52 40.37
N GLY A 104 -6.02 3.44 40.94
CA GLY A 104 -6.29 3.32 42.37
C GLY A 104 -7.63 3.95 42.78
N ASP A 105 -7.99 3.83 44.05
CA ASP A 105 -9.26 4.32 44.60
C ASP A 105 -9.08 5.60 45.43
N HIS A 106 -8.58 5.47 46.65
CA HIS A 106 -8.34 6.57 47.58
C HIS A 106 -6.88 7.03 47.62
N ASP A 107 -6.00 6.34 46.90
CA ASP A 107 -4.55 6.56 46.83
C ASP A 107 -4.09 7.03 45.43
N ILE A 108 -5.01 7.60 44.64
CA ILE A 108 -4.72 8.03 43.26
C ILE A 108 -3.56 9.03 43.25
N ALA A 109 -2.42 8.60 42.71
CA ALA A 109 -1.19 9.39 42.59
C ALA A 109 -1.00 9.96 41.17
N PRO A 110 -0.26 11.07 40.99
CA PRO A 110 0.05 11.60 39.66
C PRO A 110 0.77 10.56 38.78
N VAL A 111 0.50 10.56 37.47
CA VAL A 111 1.13 9.63 36.50
C VAL A 111 2.67 9.63 36.54
N SER A 112 3.27 10.76 36.92
CA SER A 112 4.73 10.90 37.04
C SER A 112 5.30 10.29 38.31
N ASP A 113 4.47 9.98 39.29
CA ASP A 113 4.88 9.37 40.55
C ASP A 113 5.22 7.89 40.33
N ALA A 114 6.33 7.44 40.91
CA ALA A 114 6.79 6.06 40.79
C ALA A 114 5.82 5.05 41.42
N ASP A 115 5.06 5.47 42.44
CA ASP A 115 4.10 4.62 43.14
C ASP A 115 2.72 4.59 42.46
N SER A 116 2.49 5.44 41.44
CA SER A 116 1.22 5.45 40.70
C SER A 116 1.02 4.17 39.89
N GLU A 117 -0.16 3.54 39.99
CA GLU A 117 -0.52 2.37 39.19
C GLU A 117 -0.48 2.67 37.67
N VAL A 118 -0.72 3.92 37.27
CA VAL A 118 -0.62 4.34 35.86
C VAL A 118 0.76 4.92 35.49
N ASN A 119 1.75 4.82 36.37
CA ASN A 119 3.13 5.13 36.00
C ASN A 119 3.60 4.18 34.88
N ARG A 120 4.41 4.70 33.96
CA ARG A 120 5.01 3.96 32.84
C ARG A 120 5.61 2.61 33.29
N ASP A 121 6.32 2.59 34.41
CA ASP A 121 7.02 1.40 34.89
C ASP A 121 6.05 0.36 35.49
N ASN A 122 4.86 0.78 35.90
CA ASN A 122 3.85 -0.05 36.54
C ASN A 122 2.77 -0.54 35.55
N ILE A 123 2.70 0.00 34.33
CA ILE A 123 1.65 -0.29 33.33
C ILE A 123 1.46 -1.79 33.07
N SER A 124 2.56 -2.55 32.99
CA SER A 124 2.49 -4.00 32.76
C SER A 124 1.76 -4.70 33.91
N GLU A 125 1.94 -4.22 35.14
CA GLU A 125 1.34 -4.82 36.34
C GLU A 125 -0.13 -4.45 36.46
N THR A 126 -0.46 -3.18 36.22
CA THR A 126 -1.82 -2.65 36.22
C THR A 126 -2.68 -3.35 35.17
N CYS A 127 -2.22 -3.42 33.92
CA CYS A 127 -2.92 -4.18 32.88
C CYS A 127 -2.99 -5.68 33.22
N GLY A 128 -1.94 -6.21 33.85
CA GLY A 128 -1.80 -7.60 34.23
C GLY A 128 -2.76 -8.09 35.31
N GLN A 129 -3.37 -7.20 36.07
CA GLN A 129 -4.40 -7.55 37.06
C GLN A 129 -5.60 -8.25 36.39
N CYS A 130 -6.02 -7.75 35.22
CA CYS A 130 -7.09 -8.36 34.42
C CYS A 130 -6.58 -9.16 33.21
N HIS A 131 -5.36 -8.88 32.72
CA HIS A 131 -4.73 -9.55 31.58
C HIS A 131 -3.45 -10.32 31.96
N PRO A 132 -3.53 -11.29 32.90
CA PRO A 132 -2.34 -11.96 33.44
C PRO A 132 -1.60 -12.80 32.39
N ARG A 133 -2.31 -13.29 31.37
CA ARG A 133 -1.71 -14.06 30.27
C ARG A 133 -0.90 -13.16 29.35
N GLU A 134 -1.49 -12.06 28.90
CA GLU A 134 -0.86 -11.10 28.00
C GLU A 134 0.35 -10.44 28.67
N LYS A 135 0.25 -10.07 29.95
CA LYS A 135 1.41 -9.64 30.77
C LYS A 135 2.52 -10.68 30.73
N LYS A 136 2.20 -11.94 31.04
CA LYS A 136 3.19 -13.03 31.05
C LYS A 136 3.85 -13.22 29.68
N GLU A 137 3.09 -13.11 28.59
CA GLU A 137 3.61 -13.19 27.22
C GLU A 137 4.54 -12.00 26.91
N TYR A 138 4.13 -10.78 27.26
CA TYR A 138 4.93 -9.55 27.07
C TYR A 138 6.26 -9.61 27.84
N MET A 139 6.23 -9.98 29.13
CA MET A 139 7.42 -10.12 29.96
C MET A 139 8.40 -11.20 29.46
N ALA A 140 7.94 -12.14 28.63
CA ALA A 140 8.79 -13.16 28.00
C ALA A 140 9.39 -12.70 26.65
N GLY A 141 9.00 -11.54 26.15
CA GLY A 141 9.42 -10.96 24.88
C GLY A 141 10.60 -9.99 25.02
N ILE A 142 11.25 -9.71 23.88
CA ILE A 142 12.42 -8.82 23.79
C ILE A 142 12.09 -7.38 24.16
N HIS A 143 10.86 -6.92 23.93
CA HIS A 143 10.47 -5.55 24.28
C HIS A 143 10.46 -5.33 25.79
N ALA A 144 10.03 -6.30 26.61
CA ALA A 144 10.11 -6.20 28.06
C ALA A 144 11.57 -6.19 28.54
N GLU A 145 12.42 -7.05 27.97
CA GLU A 145 13.86 -7.07 28.27
C GLU A 145 14.53 -5.72 27.94
N VAL A 146 14.19 -5.11 26.80
CA VAL A 146 14.70 -3.78 26.45
C VAL A 146 14.12 -2.71 27.38
N PHE A 147 12.83 -2.80 27.73
CA PHE A 147 12.16 -1.86 28.62
C PHE A 147 12.82 -1.80 30.00
N GLU A 148 13.22 -2.93 30.57
CA GLU A 148 13.92 -2.98 31.87
C GLU A 148 15.26 -2.23 31.87
N ASN A 149 15.94 -2.16 30.72
CA ASN A 149 17.25 -1.53 30.59
C ASN A 149 17.19 -0.09 30.06
N ASP A 150 16.26 0.18 29.14
CA ASP A 150 16.03 1.45 28.50
C ASP A 150 14.53 1.62 28.20
N PRO A 151 13.74 2.10 29.19
CA PRO A 151 12.29 2.23 29.06
C PRO A 151 11.88 3.04 27.83
N ASP A 152 12.65 4.08 27.47
CA ASP A 152 12.35 4.98 26.35
C ASP A 152 12.52 4.32 24.97
N SER A 153 13.28 3.24 24.89
CA SER A 153 13.53 2.50 23.65
C SER A 153 12.58 1.32 23.41
N ALA A 154 11.65 1.05 24.34
CA ALA A 154 10.72 -0.07 24.23
C ALA A 154 9.24 0.35 24.37
N PRO A 155 8.34 -0.29 23.61
CA PRO A 155 6.91 -0.06 23.74
C PRO A 155 6.33 -0.82 24.94
N ASP A 156 5.46 -0.16 25.71
CA ASP A 156 4.62 -0.78 26.74
C ASP A 156 3.21 -1.11 26.22
N CYS A 157 2.32 -1.56 27.12
CA CYS A 157 0.92 -1.85 26.79
C CYS A 157 0.21 -0.64 26.18
N LEU A 158 0.42 0.56 26.74
CA LEU A 158 -0.26 1.80 26.32
C LEU A 158 0.25 2.31 24.97
N THR A 159 1.51 2.07 24.64
CA THR A 159 2.09 2.38 23.33
C THR A 159 1.34 1.63 22.21
N CYS A 160 0.92 0.39 22.47
CA CYS A 160 0.19 -0.43 21.51
C CYS A 160 -1.33 -0.27 21.58
N HIS A 161 -1.90 -0.21 22.78
CA HIS A 161 -3.35 -0.23 23.00
C HIS A 161 -3.98 1.16 23.16
N GLY A 162 -3.16 2.19 23.40
CA GLY A 162 -3.61 3.53 23.74
C GLY A 162 -4.00 3.66 25.21
N PHE A 163 -4.38 4.89 25.58
CA PHE A 163 -4.76 5.30 26.94
C PHE A 163 -6.28 5.17 27.14
N HIS A 164 -6.95 6.19 27.67
CA HIS A 164 -8.39 6.19 27.93
C HIS A 164 -9.29 5.85 26.72
N LYS A 165 -8.76 5.74 25.49
CA LYS A 165 -9.48 5.25 24.31
C LYS A 165 -8.99 3.86 23.83
N ILE A 166 -8.99 2.86 24.72
CA ILE A 166 -8.58 1.50 24.34
C ILE A 166 -9.59 0.89 23.37
N GLU A 167 -9.20 0.75 22.11
CA GLU A 167 -10.04 0.14 21.07
C GLU A 167 -10.01 -1.39 21.14
N SER A 168 -11.05 -2.03 20.61
CA SER A 168 -11.05 -3.49 20.47
C SER A 168 -10.05 -3.92 19.40
N VAL A 169 -9.18 -4.87 19.75
CA VAL A 169 -8.18 -5.51 18.87
C VAL A 169 -8.77 -6.15 17.60
N LYS A 170 -10.08 -6.35 17.56
CA LYS A 170 -10.80 -6.93 16.40
C LYS A 170 -11.22 -5.89 15.37
N LYS A 171 -11.11 -4.59 15.67
CA LYS A 171 -11.52 -3.51 14.76
C LYS A 171 -10.42 -3.25 13.73
N THR A 172 -10.82 -3.04 12.47
CA THR A 172 -9.92 -2.67 11.36
C THR A 172 -9.03 -1.46 11.67
N PRO A 173 -9.52 -0.34 12.25
CA PRO A 173 -8.68 0.77 12.66
C PRO A 173 -7.52 0.36 13.57
N PHE A 174 -7.77 -0.49 14.57
CA PHE A 174 -6.73 -1.01 15.45
C PHE A 174 -5.67 -1.80 14.67
N ILE A 175 -6.09 -2.79 13.87
CA ILE A 175 -5.18 -3.66 13.10
C ILE A 175 -4.29 -2.84 12.15
N LEU A 176 -4.86 -1.86 11.46
CA LEU A 176 -4.13 -0.98 10.57
C LEU A 176 -3.18 -0.04 11.34
N ASN A 177 -3.57 0.39 12.54
CA ASN A 177 -2.75 1.22 13.40
C ASN A 177 -1.55 0.45 13.94
N THR A 178 -1.69 -0.83 14.30
CA THR A 178 -0.59 -1.68 14.80
C THR A 178 0.61 -1.69 13.84
N THR A 179 0.38 -1.72 12.53
CA THR A 179 1.45 -1.65 11.53
C THR A 179 2.24 -0.33 11.63
N ARG A 180 1.57 0.78 11.96
CA ARG A 180 2.22 2.08 12.18
C ARG A 180 2.93 2.13 13.53
N THR A 181 2.35 1.54 14.57
CA THR A 181 2.96 1.44 15.91
C THR A 181 4.30 0.71 15.85
N CYS A 182 4.39 -0.45 15.20
CA CYS A 182 5.69 -1.12 15.04
C CYS A 182 6.69 -0.23 14.28
N GLY A 183 6.21 0.49 13.26
CA GLY A 183 7.04 1.33 12.41
C GLY A 183 7.48 2.68 12.99
N SER A 184 6.93 3.13 14.13
CA SER A 184 7.42 4.35 14.80
C SER A 184 8.84 4.16 15.33
N CYS A 185 9.21 2.91 15.66
CA CYS A 185 10.56 2.53 16.03
C CYS A 185 11.27 1.75 14.89
N HIS A 186 10.57 0.84 14.19
CA HIS A 186 11.14 0.03 13.11
C HIS A 186 10.84 0.59 11.71
N GLN A 187 11.28 1.82 11.45
CA GLN A 187 10.92 2.55 10.22
C GLN A 187 11.39 1.85 8.94
N ASP A 188 12.57 1.24 8.94
CA ASP A 188 13.12 0.52 7.78
C ASP A 188 12.33 -0.75 7.46
N SER A 189 11.98 -1.54 8.50
CA SER A 189 11.13 -2.73 8.35
C SER A 189 9.73 -2.35 7.86
N LEU A 190 9.18 -1.23 8.33
CA LEU A 190 7.89 -0.71 7.87
C LEU A 190 7.92 -0.34 6.38
N ASN A 191 8.98 0.31 5.91
CA ASN A 191 9.11 0.71 4.52
C ASN A 191 9.19 -0.52 3.60
N THR A 192 10.08 -1.47 3.91
CA THR A 192 10.22 -2.71 3.13
C THR A 192 8.95 -3.58 3.16
N TYR A 193 8.28 -3.64 4.32
CA TYR A 193 7.01 -4.35 4.45
C TYR A 193 5.90 -3.73 3.59
N ARG A 194 5.77 -2.39 3.56
CA ARG A 194 4.78 -1.70 2.73
C ARG A 194 4.98 -1.92 1.24
N ASP A 195 6.24 -2.11 0.81
CA ASP A 195 6.58 -2.42 -0.58
C ASP A 195 6.31 -3.89 -0.94
N SER A 196 6.19 -4.77 0.05
CA SER A 196 5.84 -6.18 -0.15
C SER A 196 4.37 -6.37 -0.53
N LEU A 197 4.06 -7.50 -1.18
CA LEU A 197 2.67 -7.88 -1.48
C LEU A 197 1.81 -8.02 -0.21
N HIS A 198 2.39 -8.53 0.90
CA HIS A 198 1.66 -8.65 2.17
C HIS A 198 1.24 -7.28 2.71
N GLY A 199 2.16 -6.30 2.74
CA GLY A 199 1.86 -4.95 3.22
C GLY A 199 0.85 -4.21 2.34
N GLN A 200 0.93 -4.38 1.02
CA GLN A 200 -0.04 -3.83 0.08
C GLN A 200 -1.44 -4.42 0.30
N ILE A 201 -1.54 -5.74 0.45
CA ILE A 201 -2.81 -6.44 0.70
C ILE A 201 -3.44 -6.00 2.03
N VAL A 202 -2.66 -5.99 3.11
CA VAL A 202 -3.15 -5.56 4.44
C VAL A 202 -3.68 -4.13 4.40
N THR A 203 -2.99 -3.25 3.68
CA THR A 203 -3.41 -1.84 3.50
C THR A 203 -4.72 -1.75 2.72
N LEU A 204 -4.87 -2.53 1.65
CA LEU A 204 -6.05 -2.47 0.76
C LEU A 204 -7.26 -3.25 1.28
N GLN A 205 -7.06 -4.29 2.10
CA GLN A 205 -8.12 -5.12 2.68
C GLN A 205 -8.49 -4.71 4.10
N GLY A 206 -8.03 -3.56 4.59
CA GLY A 206 -8.41 -3.06 5.91
C GLY A 206 -7.96 -3.95 7.06
N GLY A 207 -6.71 -4.42 7.03
CA GLY A 207 -6.11 -5.22 8.10
C GLY A 207 -6.14 -6.72 7.89
N THR A 208 -6.73 -7.21 6.80
CA THR A 208 -6.74 -8.65 6.47
C THR A 208 -5.45 -9.04 5.73
N GLY A 209 -4.73 -10.04 6.24
CA GLY A 209 -3.49 -10.54 5.62
C GLY A 209 -2.38 -10.78 6.65
N ALA A 210 -1.15 -10.97 6.16
CA ALA A 210 0.02 -11.19 7.01
C ALA A 210 0.56 -9.86 7.57
N THR A 211 0.07 -9.45 8.74
CA THR A 211 0.58 -8.28 9.49
C THR A 211 1.94 -8.57 10.15
N CYS A 212 2.60 -7.54 10.68
CA CYS A 212 3.87 -7.68 11.43
C CYS A 212 3.75 -8.74 12.55
N TRP A 213 2.69 -8.66 13.36
CA TRP A 213 2.46 -9.58 14.48
C TRP A 213 2.03 -10.99 14.03
N ALA A 214 1.49 -11.17 12.83
CA ALA A 214 1.16 -12.51 12.33
C ALA A 214 2.41 -13.39 12.17
N CYS A 215 3.54 -12.75 11.86
CA CYS A 215 4.86 -13.36 11.75
C CYS A 215 5.66 -13.28 13.06
N HIS A 216 5.70 -12.13 13.72
CA HIS A 216 6.56 -11.86 14.89
C HIS A 216 5.91 -12.13 16.26
N SER A 217 4.61 -12.47 16.29
CA SER A 217 3.75 -12.43 17.47
C SER A 217 3.38 -11.00 17.93
N SER A 218 2.41 -10.89 18.84
CA SER A 218 1.87 -9.61 19.33
C SER A 218 2.40 -9.19 20.70
N HIS A 219 2.63 -10.13 21.62
CA HIS A 219 3.11 -9.84 22.98
C HIS A 219 4.46 -10.52 23.27
N ASP A 220 4.63 -11.80 22.90
CA ASP A 220 5.89 -12.55 23.07
C ASP A 220 6.83 -12.42 21.85
N ILE A 221 7.09 -11.18 21.42
CA ILE A 221 7.99 -10.90 20.29
C ILE A 221 9.40 -11.32 20.68
N LYS A 222 10.02 -12.17 19.86
CA LYS A 222 11.35 -12.75 20.10
C LYS A 222 12.24 -12.62 18.88
N GLU A 223 13.54 -12.52 19.12
CA GLU A 223 14.52 -12.52 18.03
C GLU A 223 14.43 -13.81 17.20
N PRO A 224 14.65 -13.77 15.87
CA PRO A 224 14.66 -14.98 15.04
C PRO A 224 15.72 -16.02 15.44
N THR A 225 16.75 -15.62 16.18
CA THR A 225 17.80 -16.48 16.75
C THR A 225 17.29 -17.31 17.94
N ASP A 226 16.26 -16.83 18.66
CA ASP A 226 15.65 -17.54 19.78
C ASP A 226 14.87 -18.77 19.25
N PRO A 227 15.18 -20.01 19.68
CA PRO A 227 14.43 -21.21 19.29
C PRO A 227 12.93 -21.16 19.62
N ALA A 228 12.53 -20.34 20.60
CA ALA A 228 11.12 -20.12 20.93
C ALA A 228 10.40 -19.28 19.87
N SER A 229 11.11 -18.41 19.14
CA SER A 229 10.53 -17.51 18.13
C SER A 229 9.78 -18.26 17.03
N PRO A 230 8.60 -17.78 16.61
CA PRO A 230 7.89 -18.29 15.44
C PRO A 230 8.70 -18.24 14.15
N LEU A 231 9.72 -17.37 14.10
CA LEU A 231 10.61 -17.16 12.95
C LEU A 231 11.97 -17.82 13.12
N SER A 232 12.11 -18.68 14.14
CA SER A 232 13.30 -19.51 14.27
C SER A 232 13.39 -20.52 13.12
N LYS A 233 14.61 -20.96 12.81
CA LYS A 233 14.93 -21.89 11.71
C LYS A 233 14.04 -23.15 11.67
N ASN A 234 13.54 -23.61 12.82
CA ASN A 234 12.71 -24.82 12.91
C ASN A 234 11.19 -24.54 12.90
N LYS A 235 10.77 -23.29 13.12
CA LYS A 235 9.35 -22.90 13.25
C LYS A 235 8.86 -21.97 12.13
N GLU A 236 9.75 -21.34 11.37
CA GLU A 236 9.39 -20.41 10.28
C GLU A 236 8.42 -21.04 9.26
N ALA A 237 8.57 -22.34 9.00
CA ALA A 237 7.68 -23.10 8.11
C ALA A 237 6.23 -23.13 8.61
N ASP A 238 6.03 -23.19 9.93
CA ASP A 238 4.71 -23.22 10.54
C ASP A 238 4.07 -21.83 10.52
N ALA A 239 4.88 -20.77 10.68
CA ALA A 239 4.43 -19.39 10.54
C ALA A 239 3.86 -19.11 9.15
N CYS A 240 4.57 -19.53 8.08
CA CYS A 240 4.06 -19.41 6.71
C CYS A 240 2.83 -20.31 6.45
N ARG A 241 2.77 -21.50 7.06
CA ARG A 241 1.65 -22.44 6.89
C ARG A 241 0.32 -21.98 7.45
N LYS A 242 0.29 -20.90 8.25
CA LYS A 242 -0.95 -20.23 8.66
C LYS A 242 -1.78 -19.75 7.46
N CYS A 243 -1.12 -19.42 6.34
CA CYS A 243 -1.78 -18.91 5.14
C CYS A 243 -1.42 -19.68 3.86
N HIS A 244 -0.23 -20.29 3.79
CA HIS A 244 0.24 -21.03 2.61
C HIS A 244 0.10 -22.54 2.80
N SER A 245 -0.54 -23.22 1.86
CA SER A 245 -0.83 -24.66 2.00
C SER A 245 0.43 -25.53 1.84
N THR A 246 1.36 -25.08 0.99
CA THR A 246 2.62 -25.75 0.67
C THR A 246 3.78 -24.80 0.96
N VAL A 247 4.56 -25.10 2.00
CA VAL A 247 5.78 -24.36 2.34
C VAL A 247 6.98 -25.29 2.21
N THR A 248 7.79 -25.07 1.18
CA THR A 248 9.03 -25.83 0.94
C THR A 248 10.23 -25.10 1.55
N PRO A 249 11.38 -25.77 1.76
CA PRO A 249 12.61 -25.07 2.15
C PRO A 249 13.00 -23.95 1.18
N SER A 250 12.77 -24.15 -0.12
CA SER A 250 12.96 -23.13 -1.14
C SER A 250 12.03 -21.93 -0.93
N PHE A 251 10.76 -22.15 -0.56
CA PHE A 251 9.80 -21.08 -0.26
C PHE A 251 10.31 -20.18 0.87
N LEU A 252 10.90 -20.77 1.92
CA LEU A 252 11.43 -20.05 3.08
C LEU A 252 12.63 -19.16 2.78
N SER A 253 13.30 -19.36 1.64
CA SER A 253 14.35 -18.43 1.19
C SER A 253 13.83 -17.12 0.59
N TYR A 254 12.51 -16.87 0.63
CA TYR A 254 11.92 -15.56 0.34
C TYR A 254 12.42 -14.52 1.35
N TRP A 255 12.61 -13.27 0.92
CA TRP A 255 13.08 -12.19 1.80
C TRP A 255 11.93 -11.23 2.12
N PRO A 256 11.29 -11.32 3.31
CA PRO A 256 10.10 -10.50 3.64
C PRO A 256 10.42 -9.02 3.85
N HIS A 257 11.62 -8.72 4.34
CA HIS A 257 12.12 -7.35 4.61
C HIS A 257 13.31 -7.00 3.72
N SER A 258 13.26 -7.37 2.43
CA SER A 258 14.30 -6.99 1.47
C SER A 258 14.19 -5.53 1.05
N SER A 259 15.31 -4.83 0.92
CA SER A 259 15.37 -3.48 0.32
C SER A 259 16.20 -3.49 -0.96
N VAL A 260 15.66 -2.91 -2.03
CA VAL A 260 16.39 -2.69 -3.30
C VAL A 260 17.45 -1.60 -3.19
N HIS A 261 17.48 -0.85 -2.07
CA HIS A 261 18.46 0.19 -1.80
C HIS A 261 19.62 -0.30 -0.91
N ASP A 262 19.51 -1.49 -0.34
CA ASP A 262 20.56 -2.10 0.48
C ASP A 262 21.44 -3.02 -0.36
N LYS A 263 22.49 -2.43 -0.94
CA LYS A 263 23.48 -3.15 -1.73
C LYS A 263 24.27 -4.19 -0.91
N LYS A 264 24.43 -3.97 0.40
CA LYS A 264 25.30 -4.82 1.24
C LYS A 264 24.63 -6.16 1.49
N ASN A 265 23.37 -6.15 1.88
CA ASN A 265 22.64 -7.37 2.23
C ASN A 265 21.91 -7.98 1.02
N TYR A 266 21.49 -7.17 0.04
CA TYR A 266 20.71 -7.62 -1.12
C TYR A 266 21.32 -7.15 -2.46
N PRO A 267 22.59 -7.46 -2.77
CA PRO A 267 23.28 -6.95 -3.96
C PRO A 267 22.55 -7.31 -5.26
N VAL A 268 22.00 -8.52 -5.35
CA VAL A 268 21.29 -8.98 -6.56
C VAL A 268 20.05 -8.13 -6.83
N LEU A 269 19.22 -7.87 -5.80
CA LEU A 269 18.03 -7.03 -5.95
C LEU A 269 18.41 -5.58 -6.26
N TYR A 270 19.46 -5.06 -5.62
CA TYR A 270 19.98 -3.73 -5.90
C TYR A 270 20.35 -3.57 -7.38
N TYR A 271 21.18 -4.47 -7.93
CA TYR A 271 21.61 -4.36 -9.32
C TYR A 271 20.46 -4.55 -10.31
N ILE A 272 19.56 -5.52 -10.07
CA ILE A 272 18.41 -5.76 -10.94
C ILE A 272 17.48 -4.53 -10.96
N TYR A 273 17.16 -3.98 -9.78
CA TYR A 273 16.33 -2.79 -9.68
C TYR A 273 16.94 -1.60 -10.43
N HIS A 274 18.21 -1.27 -10.18
CA HIS A 274 18.87 -0.14 -10.83
C HIS A 274 19.01 -0.35 -12.34
N MET A 275 19.26 -1.60 -12.79
CA MET A 275 19.23 -1.95 -14.21
C MET A 275 17.85 -1.70 -14.83
N MET A 276 16.78 -2.13 -14.17
CA MET A 276 15.40 -1.88 -14.63
C MET A 276 15.05 -0.40 -14.65
N LYS A 277 15.46 0.38 -13.63
CA LYS A 277 15.31 1.85 -13.64
C LYS A 277 16.08 2.48 -14.79
N ALA A 278 17.33 2.08 -15.01
CA ALA A 278 18.15 2.59 -16.09
C ALA A 278 17.53 2.28 -17.47
N LEU A 279 17.04 1.06 -17.67
CA LEU A 279 16.30 0.68 -18.87
C LEU A 279 15.05 1.54 -19.04
N PHE A 280 14.25 1.71 -17.98
CA PHE A 280 13.05 2.55 -18.01
C PHE A 280 13.38 3.97 -18.48
N PHE A 281 14.32 4.64 -17.83
CA PHE A 281 14.67 6.02 -18.18
C PHE A 281 15.28 6.12 -19.59
N LEU A 282 16.13 5.17 -19.99
CA LEU A 282 16.71 5.14 -21.33
C LEU A 282 15.62 5.05 -22.40
N VAL A 283 14.67 4.12 -22.24
CA VAL A 283 13.59 3.92 -23.21
C VAL A 283 12.65 5.12 -23.22
N MET A 284 12.28 5.65 -22.04
CA MET A 284 11.36 6.80 -21.94
C MET A 284 11.97 8.07 -22.55
N VAL A 285 13.22 8.40 -22.21
CA VAL A 285 13.90 9.56 -22.79
C VAL A 285 14.03 9.42 -24.30
N THR A 286 14.43 8.24 -24.78
CA THR A 286 14.54 7.97 -26.23
C THR A 286 13.18 8.12 -26.93
N ALA A 287 12.12 7.52 -26.38
CA ALA A 287 10.77 7.61 -26.91
C ALA A 287 10.25 9.05 -26.93
N THR A 288 10.47 9.82 -25.85
CA THR A 288 10.06 11.22 -25.79
C THR A 288 10.82 12.08 -26.80
N ILE A 289 12.15 11.96 -26.90
CA ILE A 289 12.95 12.71 -27.88
C ILE A 289 12.49 12.36 -29.29
N HIS A 290 12.25 11.08 -29.58
CA HIS A 290 11.74 10.61 -30.87
C HIS A 290 10.38 11.23 -31.21
N THR A 291 9.43 11.16 -30.28
CA THR A 291 8.09 11.76 -30.45
C THR A 291 8.17 13.28 -30.66
N LEU A 292 9.02 13.99 -29.91
CA LEU A 292 9.21 15.43 -30.08
C LEU A 292 9.87 15.79 -31.42
N ALA A 293 10.79 14.96 -31.93
CA ALA A 293 11.40 15.17 -33.24
C ALA A 293 10.36 15.15 -34.37
N TRP A 294 9.38 14.24 -34.29
CA TRP A 294 8.24 14.20 -35.22
C TRP A 294 7.36 15.46 -35.17
N MET A 295 7.28 16.13 -34.02
CA MET A 295 6.45 17.33 -33.85
C MET A 295 6.99 18.55 -34.60
N ARG A 296 8.28 18.58 -34.97
CA ARG A 296 8.93 19.73 -35.64
C ARG A 296 8.29 20.08 -37.00
N GLY A 297 7.77 19.10 -37.73
CA GLY A 297 7.10 19.29 -39.03
C GLY A 297 5.57 19.36 -38.97
N PHE A 298 4.99 19.23 -37.77
CA PHE A 298 3.57 18.96 -37.56
C PHE A 298 2.62 20.03 -38.17
N PRO A 299 2.82 21.35 -37.96
CA PRO A 299 1.88 22.36 -38.44
C PRO A 299 1.81 22.44 -39.97
N ASN A 300 2.97 22.35 -40.64
CA ASN A 300 3.06 22.48 -42.09
C ASN A 300 2.41 21.28 -42.80
N ILE A 301 2.65 20.07 -42.30
CA ILE A 301 2.10 18.83 -42.87
C ILE A 301 0.57 18.81 -42.78
N ILE A 302 0.01 19.17 -41.62
CA ILE A 302 -1.44 19.18 -41.41
C ILE A 302 -2.12 20.21 -42.30
N ARG A 303 -1.55 21.42 -42.41
CA ARG A 303 -2.08 22.46 -43.29
C ARG A 303 -2.18 21.98 -44.73
N THR A 304 -1.09 21.41 -45.27
CA THR A 304 -1.08 20.86 -46.63
C THR A 304 -2.10 19.72 -46.80
N ARG A 305 -2.33 18.90 -45.77
CA ARG A 305 -3.30 17.80 -45.83
C ARG A 305 -4.75 18.29 -45.83
N ILE A 306 -5.08 19.27 -44.99
CA ILE A 306 -6.42 19.89 -44.96
C ILE A 306 -6.74 20.56 -46.30
N GLU A 307 -5.77 21.28 -46.88
CA GLU A 307 -5.89 21.90 -48.20
C GLU A 307 -6.13 20.86 -49.30
N LYS A 308 -5.50 19.69 -49.19
CA LYS A 308 -5.59 18.57 -50.14
C LYS A 308 -6.87 17.71 -50.00
N ALA A 309 -7.58 17.77 -48.88
CA ALA A 309 -8.72 16.89 -48.58
C ALA A 309 -10.03 17.20 -49.34
N ARG A 310 -10.11 18.31 -50.09
CA ARG A 310 -11.31 18.67 -50.85
C ARG A 310 -11.34 18.00 -52.23
N GLY A 311 -12.26 17.04 -52.41
CA GLY A 311 -12.69 16.56 -53.73
C GLY A 311 -12.10 15.23 -54.25
N ARG A 312 -11.71 14.30 -53.37
CA ARG A 312 -11.07 13.04 -53.80
C ARG A 312 -12.00 11.83 -53.83
N ARG A 313 -11.73 10.92 -54.78
CA ARG A 313 -12.26 9.56 -54.81
C ARG A 313 -11.56 8.74 -53.71
N TYR A 314 -12.34 8.01 -52.92
CA TYR A 314 -11.83 7.16 -51.85
C TYR A 314 -11.66 5.72 -52.35
N VAL A 315 -10.48 5.40 -52.86
CA VAL A 315 -10.07 4.00 -53.07
C VAL A 315 -9.41 3.53 -51.78
N PHE A 316 -9.80 2.35 -51.30
CA PHE A 316 -9.27 1.75 -50.09
C PHE A 316 -8.64 0.40 -50.41
N TYR A 317 -7.58 0.05 -49.68
CA TYR A 317 -6.93 -1.25 -49.76
C TYR A 317 -7.01 -1.96 -48.41
N LEU A 318 -7.27 -3.27 -48.41
CA LEU A 318 -7.27 -4.12 -47.22
C LEU A 318 -5.84 -4.28 -46.69
N ARG A 319 -5.61 -3.77 -45.47
CA ARG A 319 -4.33 -3.87 -44.76
C ARG A 319 -4.36 -4.93 -43.66
N PHE A 320 -5.40 -4.91 -42.83
CA PHE A 320 -5.56 -5.86 -41.71
C PHE A 320 -6.80 -6.73 -41.87
N PRO A 321 -6.66 -8.06 -42.05
CA PRO A 321 -7.78 -8.98 -41.99
C PRO A 321 -8.44 -8.96 -40.60
N THR A 322 -9.71 -9.38 -40.55
CA THR A 322 -10.54 -9.35 -39.33
C THR A 322 -9.89 -10.05 -38.13
N TRP A 323 -9.15 -11.14 -38.34
CA TRP A 323 -8.48 -11.85 -37.24
C TRP A 323 -7.42 -11.01 -36.53
N HIS A 324 -6.63 -10.21 -37.27
CA HIS A 324 -5.64 -9.32 -36.66
C HIS A 324 -6.30 -8.18 -35.89
N ARG A 325 -7.44 -7.67 -36.38
CA ARG A 325 -8.21 -6.64 -35.68
C ARG A 325 -8.83 -7.17 -34.39
N LEU A 326 -9.41 -8.37 -34.42
CA LEU A 326 -9.98 -9.01 -33.24
C LEU A 326 -8.93 -9.29 -32.17
N THR A 327 -7.79 -9.86 -32.56
CA THR A 327 -6.68 -10.12 -31.62
C THR A 327 -6.10 -8.83 -31.05
N HIS A 328 -5.98 -7.77 -31.85
CA HIS A 328 -5.62 -6.44 -31.37
C HIS A 328 -6.64 -5.87 -30.38
N PHE A 329 -7.94 -6.03 -30.65
CA PHE A 329 -9.00 -5.55 -29.75
C PHE A 329 -8.97 -6.27 -28.39
N ILE A 330 -8.77 -7.59 -28.38
CA ILE A 330 -8.57 -8.38 -27.16
C ILE A 330 -7.34 -7.88 -26.40
N LEU A 331 -6.22 -7.68 -27.12
CA LEU A 331 -5.00 -7.14 -26.54
C LEU A 331 -5.23 -5.76 -25.91
N PHE A 332 -5.85 -4.85 -26.63
CA PHE A 332 -6.17 -3.49 -26.18
C PHE A 332 -6.99 -3.51 -24.88
N ILE A 333 -8.10 -4.25 -24.85
CA ILE A 333 -8.94 -4.36 -23.64
C ILE A 333 -8.13 -4.94 -22.47
N SER A 334 -7.38 -6.02 -22.73
CA SER A 334 -6.62 -6.68 -21.67
C SER A 334 -5.55 -5.78 -21.06
N VAL A 335 -4.80 -5.04 -21.87
CA VAL A 335 -3.73 -4.14 -21.39
C VAL A 335 -4.30 -2.96 -20.62
N ILE A 336 -5.38 -2.34 -21.11
CA ILE A 336 -6.04 -1.24 -20.39
C ILE A 336 -6.60 -1.74 -19.05
N GLY A 337 -7.27 -2.88 -19.05
CA GLY A 337 -7.80 -3.50 -17.82
C GLY A 337 -6.69 -3.87 -16.82
N LEU A 338 -5.56 -4.38 -17.30
CA LEU A 338 -4.38 -4.66 -16.48
C LEU A 338 -3.74 -3.40 -15.91
N ALA A 339 -3.67 -2.31 -16.67
CA ALA A 339 -3.18 -1.03 -16.18
C ALA A 339 -4.10 -0.44 -15.10
N ILE A 340 -5.41 -0.45 -15.34
CA ILE A 340 -6.43 0.04 -14.39
C ILE A 340 -6.41 -0.75 -13.09
N SER A 341 -6.17 -2.05 -13.15
CA SER A 341 -6.14 -2.92 -11.97
C SER A 341 -4.77 -2.98 -11.28
N GLY A 342 -3.68 -2.94 -12.03
CA GLY A 342 -2.32 -3.10 -11.51
C GLY A 342 -1.73 -1.83 -10.88
N LEU A 343 -1.98 -0.64 -11.45
CA LEU A 343 -1.46 0.61 -10.91
C LEU A 343 -1.96 0.89 -9.47
N PRO A 344 -3.25 0.70 -9.15
CA PRO A 344 -3.74 0.87 -7.77
C PRO A 344 -3.10 -0.10 -6.77
N LEU A 345 -2.79 -1.33 -7.20
CA LEU A 345 -2.10 -2.32 -6.35
C LEU A 345 -0.69 -1.82 -6.00
N ARG A 346 0.07 -1.36 -7.01
CA ARG A 346 1.41 -0.79 -6.82
C ARG A 346 1.40 0.45 -5.90
N TYR A 347 0.43 1.34 -6.08
CA TYR A 347 0.34 2.60 -5.34
C TYR A 347 -0.69 2.56 -4.21
N SER A 348 -0.81 1.41 -3.53
CA SER A 348 -1.83 1.10 -2.51
C SER A 348 -1.94 2.11 -1.36
N SER A 349 -0.85 2.81 -1.03
CA SER A 349 -0.81 3.82 0.03
C SER A 349 -1.40 5.18 -0.40
N THR A 350 -1.54 5.44 -1.69
CA THR A 350 -2.02 6.72 -2.23
C THR A 350 -3.54 6.85 -2.13
N VAL A 351 -4.05 8.09 -2.12
CA VAL A 351 -5.50 8.33 -2.02
C VAL A 351 -6.23 7.91 -3.28
N TRP A 352 -5.72 8.28 -4.46
CA TRP A 352 -6.38 7.97 -5.74
C TRP A 352 -6.51 6.47 -5.98
N ALA A 353 -5.49 5.67 -5.60
CA ALA A 353 -5.52 4.21 -5.74
C ALA A 353 -6.62 3.61 -4.85
N ARG A 354 -6.70 4.05 -3.60
CA ARG A 354 -7.73 3.61 -2.65
C ARG A 354 -9.13 4.00 -3.11
N THR A 355 -9.31 5.22 -3.61
CA THR A 355 -10.60 5.67 -4.17
C THR A 355 -11.02 4.81 -5.35
N LEU A 356 -10.12 4.51 -6.29
CA LEU A 356 -10.43 3.67 -7.45
C LEU A 356 -10.77 2.24 -7.05
N ILE A 357 -10.03 1.65 -6.10
CA ILE A 357 -10.31 0.31 -5.58
C ILE A 357 -11.68 0.28 -4.90
N THR A 358 -12.01 1.26 -4.07
CA THR A 358 -13.34 1.35 -3.43
C THR A 358 -14.45 1.50 -4.47
N PHE A 359 -14.24 2.32 -5.50
CA PHE A 359 -15.20 2.49 -6.60
C PHE A 359 -15.46 1.19 -7.38
N ILE A 360 -14.43 0.37 -7.61
CA ILE A 360 -14.54 -0.92 -8.29
C ILE A 360 -15.16 -2.02 -7.38
N GLY A 361 -15.34 -1.75 -6.08
CA GLY A 361 -15.96 -2.68 -5.13
C GLY A 361 -14.98 -3.31 -4.13
N GLY A 362 -13.80 -2.73 -3.95
CA GLY A 362 -12.78 -3.16 -3.00
C GLY A 362 -11.75 -4.13 -3.58
N PHE A 363 -10.83 -4.59 -2.72
CA PHE A 363 -9.66 -5.37 -3.15
C PHE A 363 -10.02 -6.68 -3.88
N LYS A 364 -11.04 -7.40 -3.42
CA LYS A 364 -11.45 -8.67 -4.05
C LYS A 364 -11.82 -8.48 -5.53
N HIS A 365 -12.47 -7.36 -5.85
CA HIS A 365 -12.89 -7.05 -7.22
C HIS A 365 -11.73 -6.57 -8.08
N ILE A 366 -10.80 -5.77 -7.54
CA ILE A 366 -9.62 -5.31 -8.30
C ILE A 366 -8.66 -6.47 -8.62
N ASP A 367 -8.46 -7.40 -7.67
CA ASP A 367 -7.65 -8.62 -7.89
C ASP A 367 -8.31 -9.54 -8.92
N LEU A 368 -9.63 -9.76 -8.82
CA LEU A 368 -10.38 -10.53 -9.80
C LEU A 368 -10.30 -9.90 -11.19
N LEU A 369 -10.44 -8.57 -11.30
CA LEU A 369 -10.28 -7.84 -12.55
C LEU A 369 -8.88 -8.06 -13.12
N HIS A 370 -7.84 -7.89 -12.31
CA HIS A 370 -6.44 -8.07 -12.74
C HIS A 370 -6.22 -9.47 -13.32
N ARG A 371 -6.61 -10.52 -12.59
CA ARG A 371 -6.45 -11.92 -13.02
C ARG A 371 -7.28 -12.26 -14.25
N SER A 372 -8.50 -11.70 -14.36
CA SER A 372 -9.37 -11.91 -15.53
C SER A 372 -8.81 -11.24 -16.78
N MET A 373 -8.26 -10.03 -16.65
CA MET A 373 -7.60 -9.33 -17.75
C MET A 373 -6.28 -9.98 -18.13
N ALA A 374 -5.55 -10.55 -17.16
CA ALA A 374 -4.36 -11.37 -17.43
C ALA A 374 -4.72 -12.63 -18.22
N ALA A 375 -5.78 -13.35 -17.84
CA ALA A 375 -6.25 -14.52 -18.59
C ALA A 375 -6.66 -14.14 -20.04
N LEU A 376 -7.30 -12.99 -20.22
CA LEU A 376 -7.63 -12.46 -21.54
C LEU A 376 -6.38 -12.13 -22.37
N LEU A 377 -5.34 -11.56 -21.75
CA LEU A 377 -4.04 -11.33 -22.39
C LEU A 377 -3.37 -12.65 -22.81
N PHE A 378 -3.38 -13.67 -21.93
CA PHE A 378 -2.87 -15.00 -22.27
C PHE A 378 -3.63 -15.64 -23.43
N LEU A 379 -4.95 -15.45 -23.51
CA LEU A 379 -5.72 -15.87 -24.68
C LEU A 379 -5.20 -15.20 -25.96
N ALA A 380 -4.92 -13.89 -25.95
CA ALA A 380 -4.35 -13.21 -27.12
C ALA A 380 -2.99 -13.81 -27.52
N VAL A 381 -2.13 -14.14 -26.56
CA VAL A 381 -0.84 -14.81 -26.80
C VAL A 381 -1.04 -16.20 -27.42
N LEU A 382 -1.99 -17.00 -26.91
CA LEU A 382 -2.30 -18.33 -27.44
C LEU A 382 -2.86 -18.26 -28.87
N LEU A 383 -3.77 -17.32 -29.14
CA LEU A 383 -4.32 -17.08 -30.47
C LEU A 383 -3.22 -16.68 -31.47
N HIS A 384 -2.25 -15.87 -31.03
CA HIS A 384 -1.09 -15.51 -31.83
C HIS A 384 -0.15 -16.70 -32.06
N GLY A 385 0.13 -17.49 -31.03
CA GLY A 385 0.93 -18.72 -31.14
C GLY A 385 0.30 -19.73 -32.11
N TYR A 386 -1.02 -19.90 -32.07
CA TYR A 386 -1.76 -20.74 -33.01
C TYR A 386 -1.61 -20.25 -34.47
N TYR A 387 -1.68 -18.94 -34.69
CA TYR A 387 -1.41 -18.35 -36.00
C TYR A 387 0.00 -18.68 -36.50
N LEU A 388 1.03 -18.53 -35.65
CA LEU A 388 2.42 -18.84 -36.01
C LEU A 388 2.62 -20.34 -36.31
N ILE A 389 2.03 -21.23 -35.51
CA ILE A 389 2.09 -22.68 -35.74
C ILE A 389 1.46 -23.03 -37.09
N ASN A 390 0.30 -22.47 -37.42
CA ASN A 390 -0.35 -22.69 -38.71
C ASN A 390 0.47 -22.13 -39.88
N LEU A 391 1.13 -20.99 -39.69
CA LEU A 391 2.03 -20.41 -40.69
C LEU A 391 3.22 -21.33 -40.97
N VAL A 392 3.83 -21.90 -39.92
CA VAL A 392 4.90 -22.91 -40.03
C VAL A 392 4.40 -24.16 -40.75
N ARG A 393 3.19 -24.65 -40.41
CA ARG A 393 2.59 -25.82 -41.06
C ARG A 393 2.33 -25.60 -42.56
N GLN A 394 1.82 -24.43 -42.95
CA GLN A 394 1.53 -24.12 -44.34
C GLN A 394 2.78 -23.93 -45.20
N LYS A 395 3.81 -23.27 -44.67
CA LYS A 395 5.05 -22.96 -45.42
C LYS A 395 6.13 -24.03 -45.30
N GLY A 396 5.98 -24.96 -44.35
CA GLY A 396 7.05 -25.86 -43.91
C GLY A 396 8.17 -25.10 -43.17
N PHE A 397 9.03 -25.83 -42.46
CA PHE A 397 10.08 -25.22 -41.63
C PHE A 397 11.04 -24.34 -42.46
N ARG A 398 11.59 -24.86 -43.57
CA ARG A 398 12.47 -24.08 -44.46
C ARG A 398 11.77 -22.88 -45.10
N GLY A 399 10.51 -23.03 -45.48
CA GLY A 399 9.72 -21.93 -46.05
C GLY A 399 9.36 -20.86 -45.01
N PHE A 400 9.16 -21.25 -43.75
CA PHE A 400 8.99 -20.32 -42.65
C PHE A 400 10.26 -19.51 -42.37
N PHE A 401 11.44 -20.15 -42.34
CA PHE A 401 12.71 -19.41 -42.23
C PHE A 401 12.93 -18.43 -43.37
N ARG A 402 12.60 -18.81 -44.62
CA ARG A 402 12.63 -17.88 -45.75
C ARG A 402 11.62 -16.74 -45.58
N PHE A 403 10.44 -17.01 -45.02
CA PHE A 403 9.43 -16.00 -44.73
C PHE A 403 9.88 -15.02 -43.65
N LEU A 404 10.55 -15.47 -42.58
CA LEU A 404 11.04 -14.58 -41.52
C LEU A 404 11.89 -13.43 -42.07
N PHE A 405 12.72 -13.70 -43.08
CA PHE A 405 13.55 -12.68 -43.72
C PHE A 405 12.90 -12.04 -44.95
N SER A 406 11.65 -12.39 -45.30
CA SER A 406 10.91 -11.77 -46.41
C SER A 406 10.35 -10.40 -46.03
N PRO A 407 10.08 -9.49 -46.99
CA PRO A 407 9.52 -8.17 -46.71
C PRO A 407 8.17 -8.19 -45.96
N ASP A 408 7.45 -9.31 -46.03
CA ASP A 408 6.14 -9.48 -45.37
C ASP A 408 6.22 -9.78 -43.87
N SER A 409 7.41 -10.09 -43.36
CA SER A 409 7.62 -10.47 -41.96
C SER A 409 7.89 -9.27 -41.05
N LEU A 410 7.45 -9.40 -39.81
CA LEU A 410 7.71 -8.47 -38.70
C LEU A 410 9.06 -8.74 -38.01
N PHE A 411 9.88 -9.66 -38.53
CA PHE A 411 11.21 -9.93 -38.00
C PHE A 411 12.16 -8.76 -38.32
N PRO A 412 12.98 -8.28 -37.35
CA PRO A 412 13.90 -7.18 -37.57
C PRO A 412 15.03 -7.57 -38.52
N LYS A 413 15.45 -6.63 -39.37
CA LYS A 413 16.50 -6.78 -40.38
C LYS A 413 17.52 -5.66 -40.28
N VAL A 414 18.69 -5.87 -40.87
CA VAL A 414 19.72 -4.82 -40.97
C VAL A 414 19.19 -3.57 -41.68
N GLN A 415 18.29 -3.75 -42.65
CA GLN A 415 17.62 -2.64 -43.36
C GLN A 415 16.81 -1.74 -42.42
N ASP A 416 16.24 -2.28 -41.34
CA ASP A 416 15.46 -1.48 -40.37
C ASP A 416 16.33 -0.48 -39.62
N PHE A 417 17.61 -0.82 -39.35
CA PHE A 417 18.57 0.14 -38.79
C PHE A 417 18.91 1.26 -39.76
N LYS A 418 19.00 0.94 -41.05
CA LYS A 418 19.21 1.96 -42.09
C LYS A 418 18.02 2.90 -42.19
N GLU A 419 16.80 2.37 -42.17
CA GLU A 419 15.57 3.17 -42.15
C GLU A 419 15.50 4.07 -40.91
N ALA A 420 15.79 3.53 -39.71
CA ALA A 420 15.81 4.30 -38.47
C ALA A 420 16.86 5.42 -38.50
N TRP A 421 18.05 5.14 -39.06
CA TRP A 421 19.13 6.12 -39.18
C TRP A 421 18.85 7.18 -40.23
N ASP A 422 18.24 6.82 -41.36
CA ASP A 422 17.82 7.77 -42.38
C ASP A 422 16.69 8.67 -41.86
N GLU A 423 15.74 8.14 -41.10
CA GLU A 423 14.71 8.91 -40.40
C GLU A 423 15.34 9.88 -39.37
N PHE A 424 16.31 9.42 -38.58
CA PHE A 424 17.03 10.29 -37.64
C PHE A 424 17.75 11.44 -38.35
N ARG A 425 18.42 11.14 -39.48
CA ARG A 425 19.02 12.18 -40.34
C ARG A 425 17.96 13.12 -40.90
N CYS A 426 16.76 12.63 -41.22
CA CYS A 426 15.65 13.48 -41.65
C CYS A 426 15.21 14.46 -40.59
N PHE A 427 15.14 14.04 -39.32
CA PHE A 427 14.84 14.98 -38.23
C PHE A 427 15.89 16.08 -38.08
N LEU A 428 17.16 15.78 -38.35
CA LEU A 428 18.24 16.78 -38.32
C LEU A 428 18.20 17.74 -39.52
N LYS A 429 17.87 17.25 -40.72
CA LYS A 429 17.92 18.04 -41.96
C LYS A 429 16.61 18.74 -42.32
N GLY A 430 15.48 18.29 -41.79
CA GLY A 430 14.15 18.87 -42.03
C GLY A 430 13.51 18.53 -43.39
N THR A 431 14.26 17.94 -44.33
CA THR A 431 13.76 17.59 -45.67
C THR A 431 14.29 16.23 -46.13
N CYS A 432 13.56 15.15 -45.83
CA CYS A 432 13.62 13.92 -46.61
C CYS A 432 12.38 13.05 -46.41
N GLU A 433 12.08 12.25 -47.44
CA GLU A 433 10.99 11.28 -47.45
C GLU A 433 11.60 9.88 -47.50
N PRO A 434 11.85 9.25 -46.33
CA PRO A 434 12.49 7.94 -46.30
C PRO A 434 11.54 6.90 -46.87
N LYS A 435 12.07 6.06 -47.77
CA LYS A 435 11.29 4.98 -48.41
C LYS A 435 11.05 3.86 -47.42
N ARG A 436 9.80 3.42 -47.34
CA ARG A 436 9.36 2.42 -46.36
C ARG A 436 8.74 1.21 -47.03
N ASP A 437 8.93 0.08 -46.36
CA ASP A 437 8.35 -1.21 -46.72
C ASP A 437 6.97 -1.40 -46.05
N LYS A 438 6.36 -2.57 -46.25
CA LYS A 438 5.08 -3.00 -45.68
C LYS A 438 5.01 -2.77 -44.17
N TRP A 439 6.11 -3.04 -43.48
CA TRP A 439 6.30 -2.77 -42.06
C TRP A 439 7.44 -1.80 -41.88
N SER A 440 7.19 -0.68 -41.21
CA SER A 440 8.23 0.28 -40.83
C SER A 440 9.07 -0.28 -39.67
N TYR A 441 10.27 0.27 -39.48
CA TYR A 441 11.13 -0.14 -38.36
C TYR A 441 10.44 0.00 -36.99
N TRP A 442 9.64 1.06 -36.79
CA TRP A 442 8.93 1.27 -35.51
C TRP A 442 7.75 0.32 -35.32
N GLU A 443 7.04 -0.06 -36.39
CA GLU A 443 5.97 -1.07 -36.29
C GLU A 443 6.54 -2.44 -35.89
N LYS A 444 7.74 -2.79 -36.40
CA LYS A 444 8.45 -4.00 -35.98
C LYS A 444 8.96 -3.88 -34.55
N PHE A 445 9.53 -2.74 -34.19
CA PHE A 445 10.01 -2.48 -32.83
C PHE A 445 8.86 -2.60 -31.81
N ASP A 446 7.72 -1.96 -32.07
CA ASP A 446 6.51 -2.05 -31.24
C ASP A 446 6.04 -3.49 -31.07
N TYR A 447 5.99 -4.25 -32.17
CA TYR A 447 5.60 -5.66 -32.13
C TYR A 447 6.52 -6.43 -31.16
N TRP A 448 7.84 -6.36 -31.34
CA TRP A 448 8.78 -7.10 -30.49
C TRP A 448 8.84 -6.60 -29.04
N ALA A 449 8.74 -5.29 -28.82
CA ALA A 449 8.70 -4.68 -27.50
C ALA A 449 7.50 -5.22 -26.69
N VAL A 450 6.33 -5.32 -27.32
CA VAL A 450 5.12 -5.86 -26.66
C VAL A 450 5.28 -7.35 -26.35
N PHE A 451 5.80 -8.17 -27.27
CA PHE A 451 6.00 -9.60 -26.99
C PHE A 451 7.06 -9.84 -25.91
N TRP A 452 8.13 -9.06 -25.88
CA TRP A 452 9.10 -9.07 -24.79
C TRP A 452 8.42 -8.76 -23.46
N GLY A 453 7.68 -7.64 -23.38
CA GLY A 453 6.96 -7.24 -22.19
C GLY A 453 5.95 -8.29 -21.73
N MET A 454 5.23 -8.95 -22.65
CA MET A 454 4.32 -10.04 -22.33
C MET A 454 5.03 -11.25 -21.69
N ILE A 455 6.22 -11.60 -22.16
CA ILE A 455 7.00 -12.70 -21.58
C ILE A 455 7.46 -12.34 -20.16
N VAL A 456 7.99 -11.13 -19.98
CA VAL A 456 8.52 -10.68 -18.69
C VAL A 456 7.41 -10.47 -17.67
N ILE A 457 6.37 -9.69 -17.99
CA ILE A 457 5.24 -9.41 -17.10
C ILE A 457 4.39 -10.67 -16.90
N GLY A 458 4.08 -11.41 -17.97
CA GLY A 458 3.28 -12.63 -17.90
C GLY A 458 3.98 -13.74 -17.12
N GLY A 459 5.28 -13.96 -17.37
CA GLY A 459 6.09 -14.94 -16.65
C GLY A 459 6.21 -14.60 -15.17
N SER A 460 6.61 -13.37 -14.85
CA SER A 460 6.69 -12.91 -13.45
C SER A 460 5.32 -12.89 -12.76
N GLY A 461 4.24 -12.55 -13.47
CA GLY A 461 2.88 -12.55 -12.95
C GLY A 461 2.40 -13.96 -12.59
N LEU A 462 2.69 -14.96 -13.42
CA LEU A 462 2.41 -16.37 -13.11
C LEU A 462 3.20 -16.84 -11.89
N MET A 463 4.46 -16.42 -11.75
CA MET A 463 5.28 -16.76 -10.58
C MET A 463 4.69 -16.20 -9.28
N LEU A 464 4.20 -14.97 -9.31
CA LEU A 464 3.57 -14.31 -8.16
C LEU A 464 2.14 -14.82 -7.88
N ALA A 465 1.42 -15.26 -8.91
CA ALA A 465 0.09 -15.85 -8.76
C ALA A 465 0.13 -17.26 -8.14
N PHE A 466 1.22 -17.99 -8.36
CA PHE A 466 1.40 -19.38 -7.91
C PHE A 466 2.73 -19.59 -7.15
N PRO A 467 3.01 -18.84 -6.07
CA PRO A 467 4.31 -18.86 -5.41
C PRO A 467 4.66 -20.25 -4.85
N GLU A 468 3.67 -21.00 -4.37
CA GLU A 468 3.82 -22.37 -3.84
C GLU A 468 4.20 -23.40 -4.92
N ILE A 469 3.85 -23.15 -6.18
CA ILE A 469 4.24 -23.99 -7.32
C ILE A 469 5.61 -23.55 -7.81
N THR A 470 5.80 -22.25 -8.00
CA THR A 470 7.06 -21.67 -8.48
C THR A 470 8.24 -22.05 -7.60
N THR A 471 8.07 -21.98 -6.28
CA THR A 471 9.14 -22.28 -5.32
C THR A 471 9.49 -23.77 -5.21
N ARG A 472 8.79 -24.65 -5.93
CA ARG A 472 9.22 -26.05 -6.12
C ARG A 472 10.38 -26.15 -7.11
N PHE A 473 10.52 -25.16 -8.00
CA PHE A 473 11.51 -25.15 -9.08
C PHE A 473 12.62 -24.12 -8.86
N VAL A 474 12.34 -23.04 -8.15
CA VAL A 474 13.29 -21.94 -7.90
C VAL A 474 13.30 -21.52 -6.42
N PRO A 475 14.38 -20.92 -5.90
CA PRO A 475 14.40 -20.39 -4.54
C PRO A 475 13.44 -19.19 -4.36
N GLY A 476 12.94 -18.99 -3.14
CA GLY A 476 11.95 -17.97 -2.78
C GLY A 476 12.38 -16.53 -3.07
N TRP A 477 13.68 -16.18 -2.97
CA TRP A 477 14.16 -14.84 -3.33
C TRP A 477 13.94 -14.48 -4.80
N ILE A 478 13.71 -15.47 -5.68
CA ILE A 478 13.32 -15.23 -7.07
C ILE A 478 11.91 -14.60 -7.16
N LEU A 479 11.05 -14.77 -6.15
CA LEU A 479 9.77 -14.06 -6.08
C LEU A 479 9.98 -12.56 -5.83
N ASN A 480 11.01 -12.16 -5.05
CA ASN A 480 11.39 -10.75 -4.92
C ASN A 480 11.85 -10.18 -6.27
N VAL A 481 12.63 -10.94 -7.04
CA VAL A 481 13.05 -10.55 -8.40
C VAL A 481 11.85 -10.46 -9.35
N ALA A 482 10.94 -11.44 -9.31
CA ALA A 482 9.74 -11.45 -10.11
C ALA A 482 8.87 -10.21 -9.82
N LEU A 483 8.75 -9.79 -8.56
CA LEU A 483 8.04 -8.57 -8.19
C LEU A 483 8.66 -7.31 -8.82
N ILE A 484 9.99 -7.19 -8.83
CA ILE A 484 10.70 -6.07 -9.47
C ILE A 484 10.40 -6.05 -10.98
N PHE A 485 10.62 -7.18 -11.67
CA PHE A 485 10.37 -7.26 -13.11
C PHE A 485 8.91 -7.03 -13.46
N HIS A 486 7.98 -7.65 -12.73
CA HIS A 486 6.55 -7.48 -12.98
C HIS A 486 6.15 -6.02 -12.86
N SER A 487 6.57 -5.36 -11.79
CA SER A 487 6.16 -4.00 -11.47
C SER A 487 6.83 -2.96 -12.36
N GLU A 488 8.15 -3.04 -12.60
CA GLU A 488 8.87 -2.07 -13.42
C GLU A 488 8.60 -2.25 -14.92
N GLU A 489 8.53 -3.50 -15.43
CA GLU A 489 8.20 -3.74 -16.83
C GLU A 489 6.75 -3.34 -17.13
N ALA A 490 5.81 -3.54 -16.20
CA ALA A 490 4.44 -3.06 -16.37
C ALA A 490 4.37 -1.53 -16.51
N LEU A 491 5.12 -0.78 -15.69
CA LEU A 491 5.22 0.67 -15.86
C LEU A 491 5.85 1.01 -17.22
N LEU A 492 6.96 0.37 -17.58
CA LEU A 492 7.62 0.60 -18.86
C LEU A 492 6.65 0.38 -20.03
N ALA A 493 5.93 -0.74 -20.03
CA ALA A 493 4.94 -1.09 -21.05
C ALA A 493 3.81 -0.06 -21.12
N ILE A 494 3.22 0.36 -19.98
CA ILE A 494 2.13 1.35 -19.95
C ILE A 494 2.59 2.68 -20.56
N PHE A 495 3.72 3.22 -20.10
CA PHE A 495 4.21 4.50 -20.59
C PHE A 495 4.68 4.42 -22.04
N PHE A 496 5.37 3.34 -22.43
CA PHE A 496 5.80 3.14 -23.81
C PHE A 496 4.61 3.06 -24.77
N LEU A 497 3.57 2.31 -24.39
CA LEU A 497 2.37 2.19 -25.21
C LEU A 497 1.63 3.52 -25.39
N PHE A 498 1.61 4.37 -24.37
CA PHE A 498 0.94 5.67 -24.45
C PHE A 498 1.78 6.75 -25.16
N ILE A 499 3.08 6.80 -24.90
CA ILE A 499 3.97 7.86 -25.43
C ILE A 499 4.45 7.54 -26.85
N PHE A 500 4.76 6.27 -27.13
CA PHE A 500 5.36 5.86 -28.39
C PHE A 500 4.33 5.19 -29.29
N HIS A 501 3.74 4.07 -28.87
CA HIS A 501 2.84 3.30 -29.72
C HIS A 501 1.60 4.11 -30.13
N PHE A 502 0.88 4.70 -29.17
CA PHE A 502 -0.31 5.50 -29.45
C PHE A 502 0.01 6.73 -30.30
N PHE A 503 1.17 7.36 -30.07
CA PHE A 503 1.62 8.48 -30.89
C PHE A 503 1.85 8.05 -32.34
N HIS A 504 2.64 7.00 -32.57
CA HIS A 504 2.93 6.52 -33.92
C HIS A 504 1.69 5.99 -34.62
N ALA A 505 0.81 5.30 -33.91
CA ALA A 505 -0.40 4.75 -34.46
C ALA A 505 -1.41 5.85 -34.79
N HIS A 506 -1.63 6.85 -33.94
CA HIS A 506 -2.78 7.75 -34.06
C HIS A 506 -2.45 9.23 -34.21
N LEU A 507 -1.36 9.70 -33.60
CA LEU A 507 -1.07 11.14 -33.48
C LEU A 507 0.08 11.63 -34.37
N ARG A 508 0.74 10.76 -35.15
CA ARG A 508 1.75 11.23 -36.11
C ARG A 508 1.13 12.23 -37.10
N PRO A 509 1.88 13.26 -37.56
CA PRO A 509 1.34 14.32 -38.42
C PRO A 509 0.57 13.81 -39.65
N MET A 510 0.99 12.67 -40.20
CA MET A 510 0.39 12.04 -41.38
C MET A 510 -0.92 11.28 -41.10
N LYS A 511 -1.27 11.04 -39.84
CA LYS A 511 -2.46 10.26 -39.44
C LYS A 511 -3.40 10.98 -38.47
N PHE A 512 -2.99 12.13 -37.96
CA PHE A 512 -3.82 12.96 -37.11
C PHE A 512 -5.22 13.23 -37.73
N PRO A 513 -6.32 13.16 -36.95
CA PRO A 513 -6.38 12.97 -35.49
C PRO A 513 -6.31 11.51 -35.01
N ILE A 514 -6.65 10.54 -35.86
CA ILE A 514 -6.61 9.11 -35.52
C ILE A 514 -6.42 8.27 -36.80
N ASP A 515 -5.51 7.29 -36.77
CA ASP A 515 -5.45 6.26 -37.81
C ASP A 515 -6.55 5.21 -37.57
N GLU A 516 -7.51 5.14 -38.49
CA GLU A 516 -8.62 4.19 -38.41
C GLU A 516 -8.27 2.80 -38.94
N THR A 517 -7.07 2.61 -39.52
CA THR A 517 -6.73 1.41 -40.27
C THR A 517 -6.83 0.13 -39.45
N ILE A 518 -6.50 0.15 -38.16
CA ILE A 518 -6.62 -1.03 -37.29
C ILE A 518 -8.08 -1.37 -36.94
N PHE A 519 -8.98 -0.38 -36.95
CA PHE A 519 -10.40 -0.59 -36.65
C PHE A 519 -11.17 -1.04 -37.89
N THR A 520 -10.93 -0.40 -39.03
CA THR A 520 -11.63 -0.70 -40.31
C THR A 520 -10.96 -1.83 -41.09
N GLY A 521 -9.66 -2.04 -40.87
CA GLY A 521 -8.83 -2.96 -41.65
C GLY A 521 -8.37 -2.40 -42.99
N ARG A 522 -8.74 -1.15 -43.32
CA ARG A 522 -8.57 -0.55 -44.64
C ARG A 522 -7.73 0.72 -44.56
N ILE A 523 -6.84 0.90 -45.54
CA ILE A 523 -6.00 2.09 -45.71
C ILE A 523 -6.41 2.83 -46.99
N SER A 524 -6.40 4.16 -46.98
CA SER A 524 -6.67 4.95 -48.19
C SER A 524 -5.54 4.79 -49.22
N GLU A 525 -5.87 4.92 -50.50
CA GLU A 525 -4.88 4.85 -51.58
C GLU A 525 -3.73 5.83 -51.39
N GLU A 526 -4.02 7.09 -51.08
CA GLU A 526 -2.98 8.09 -50.84
C GLU A 526 -2.05 7.70 -49.70
N ASP A 527 -2.59 7.30 -48.54
CA ASP A 527 -1.77 6.91 -47.40
C ASP A 527 -0.96 5.65 -47.72
N TYR A 528 -1.53 4.70 -48.46
CA TYR A 528 -0.85 3.47 -48.85
C TYR A 528 0.33 3.74 -49.78
N PHE A 529 0.15 4.57 -50.81
CA PHE A 529 1.19 4.92 -51.77
C PHE A 529 2.28 5.81 -51.15
N ASN A 530 1.92 6.70 -50.22
CA ASN A 530 2.89 7.56 -49.54
C ASN A 530 3.68 6.81 -48.46
N GLU A 531 3.03 5.94 -47.68
CA GLU A 531 3.69 5.28 -46.55
C GLU A 531 4.35 3.94 -46.89
N ARG A 532 3.92 3.26 -47.97
CA ARG A 532 4.36 1.88 -48.31
C ARG A 532 5.00 1.80 -49.69
N GLN A 533 5.81 2.80 -50.01
CA GLN A 533 6.43 3.00 -51.32
C GLN A 533 7.14 1.75 -51.85
N LEU A 534 7.88 1.02 -51.01
CA LEU A 534 8.61 -0.19 -51.42
C LEU A 534 7.68 -1.40 -51.59
N GLU A 535 6.59 -1.49 -50.82
CA GLU A 535 5.58 -2.54 -51.01
C GLU A 535 4.81 -2.33 -52.31
N VAL A 536 4.36 -1.09 -52.55
CA VAL A 536 3.65 -0.70 -53.76
C VAL A 536 4.50 -0.95 -55.00
N ALA A 537 5.80 -0.58 -54.95
CA ALA A 537 6.72 -0.80 -56.07
C ALA A 537 6.93 -2.29 -56.42
N ARG A 538 6.63 -3.22 -55.51
CA ARG A 538 6.77 -4.67 -55.76
C ARG A 538 5.47 -5.36 -56.21
N LYS A 539 4.32 -4.72 -56.04
CA LYS A 539 3.01 -5.33 -56.36
C LYS A 539 2.59 -5.05 -57.79
N SER A 540 2.04 -6.04 -58.47
CA SER A 540 1.43 -5.86 -59.79
C SER A 540 0.07 -5.15 -59.68
N PRO A 541 -0.45 -4.56 -60.78
CA PRO A 541 -1.79 -3.97 -60.80
C PRO A 541 -2.89 -4.96 -60.39
N ASP A 542 -2.76 -6.23 -60.74
CA ASP A 542 -3.72 -7.28 -60.37
C ASP A 542 -3.68 -7.60 -58.86
N GLU A 543 -2.50 -7.57 -58.25
CA GLU A 543 -2.35 -7.73 -56.80
C GLU A 543 -2.94 -6.55 -56.03
N LEU A 544 -2.75 -5.33 -56.52
CA LEU A 544 -3.38 -4.13 -55.95
C LEU A 544 -4.90 -4.21 -56.07
N LYS A 545 -5.43 -4.66 -57.21
CA LYS A 545 -6.88 -4.83 -57.41
C LYS A 545 -7.51 -5.88 -56.51
N LYS A 546 -6.77 -6.93 -56.13
CA LYS A 546 -7.24 -7.93 -55.13
C LYS A 546 -7.29 -7.38 -53.71
N MET A 547 -6.54 -6.32 -53.44
CA MET A 547 -6.50 -5.66 -52.14
C MET A 547 -7.57 -4.56 -52.03
N GLN A 548 -8.05 -4.00 -53.14
CA GLN A 548 -9.22 -3.10 -53.17
C GLN A 548 -10.49 -3.85 -52.78
#